data_AF-A0A7M5X565-F1
#
_entry.id   AF-A0A7M5X565-F1
#
_cell.length_a   1.000
_cell.length_b   1.000
_cell.length_c   1.000
_cell.angle_alpha   90.00
_cell.angle_beta   90.00
_cell.angle_gamma   90.00
#
_symmetry.space_group_name_H-M   'P 1'
#
loop_
_entity.id
_entity.type
_entity.pdbx_description
1 polymer ?
#
loop_
_entity_poly.entity_id
_entity_poly.type
_entity_poly.pdbx_seq_one_letter_code
_entity_poly.pdbx_strand_id
1 'polypeptide(L)'
;MSQIFSQDPVWSQTTKSGFRQQVFVMYHSTKPHLVREILNEGFKISQRFNLMLDDGLYVSRDIGKTFTYGPVCFKLLVYPGKSIMITEYDDPMRREWHRNFSSAWIPQNSFDYFHHNNYEETCVKSSTQVRILGIAYGHELLSYDLRQQLPNLYGTGDSLNRTENKILDSMLEQLGIIYSSFVHDESSLFLECSRSTDCVRVNDWTGRDNQLWTRTWDNCLENKGNGLVLVPGDDYSLDSPLMVEPVDAAGEKNQKWRLDNRGRFLHKDSNEYLCVDTTRRRMEDQLELRCYNFAKNDHWRFRCMGNTRTTDSFVHFTPWQEMVSWN
;
A
#
# COMPACT_ATOMS: atom_id res chain seq x y z
N MET A 1 -2.78 -32.88 3.09
CA MET A 1 -3.15 -31.71 2.26
C MET A 1 -3.18 -30.48 3.16
N SER A 2 -1.99 -29.99 3.54
CA SER A 2 -1.81 -29.01 4.60
C SER A 2 -1.78 -27.58 4.05
N GLN A 3 -2.81 -26.82 4.44
CA GLN A 3 -3.05 -25.37 4.34
C GLN A 3 -2.94 -24.69 2.97
N ILE A 4 -4.13 -24.49 2.38
CA ILE A 4 -4.45 -23.79 1.13
C ILE A 4 -4.89 -22.33 1.39
N PHE A 5 -4.65 -21.82 2.61
CA PHE A 5 -5.11 -20.51 3.05
C PHE A 5 -3.95 -19.71 3.64
N SER A 6 -3.60 -18.56 3.07
CA SER A 6 -2.64 -17.62 3.70
C SER A 6 -3.31 -16.99 4.92
N GLN A 7 -2.97 -17.47 6.12
CA GLN A 7 -3.58 -16.99 7.36
C GLN A 7 -2.89 -15.70 7.84
N ASP A 8 -1.56 -15.67 7.74
CA ASP A 8 -0.74 -14.62 8.31
C ASP A 8 -0.19 -13.67 7.22
N PRO A 9 -0.01 -12.39 7.57
CA PRO A 9 0.68 -11.46 6.68
C PRO A 9 2.15 -11.88 6.53
N VAL A 10 2.66 -11.80 5.30
CA VAL A 10 4.09 -11.99 5.03
C VAL A 10 4.95 -10.79 5.45
N TRP A 11 4.29 -9.66 5.77
CA TRP A 11 4.89 -8.50 6.41
C TRP A 11 3.84 -7.69 7.16
N SER A 12 4.22 -7.16 8.33
CA SER A 12 3.38 -6.28 9.13
C SER A 12 4.23 -5.17 9.76
N GLN A 13 3.65 -3.97 9.87
CA GLN A 13 4.20 -2.86 10.65
C GLN A 13 3.06 -2.12 11.35
N THR A 14 3.23 -1.84 12.63
CA THR A 14 2.39 -0.86 13.34
C THR A 14 3.20 0.44 13.45
N THR A 15 2.67 1.54 12.93
CA THR A 15 3.31 2.85 13.02
C THR A 15 3.20 3.41 14.43
N LYS A 16 3.90 4.51 14.75
CA LYS A 16 3.87 5.11 16.09
C LYS A 16 2.49 5.66 16.46
N SER A 17 1.73 6.15 15.48
CA SER A 17 0.35 6.57 15.70
C SER A 17 -0.66 5.41 15.74
N GLY A 18 -0.20 4.16 15.59
CA GLY A 18 -1.03 2.97 15.72
C GLY A 18 -1.58 2.42 14.40
N PHE A 19 -1.24 2.99 13.24
CA PHE A 19 -1.68 2.41 11.97
C PHE A 19 -1.02 1.07 11.72
N ARG A 20 -1.83 0.03 11.61
CA ARG A 20 -1.38 -1.31 11.23
C ARG A 20 -1.40 -1.48 9.72
N GLN A 21 -0.26 -1.86 9.17
CA GLN A 21 -0.04 -2.08 7.75
C GLN A 21 0.39 -3.51 7.54
N GLN A 22 -0.24 -4.21 6.60
CA GLN A 22 -0.04 -5.64 6.39
C GLN A 22 0.01 -5.95 4.90
N VAL A 23 0.89 -6.86 4.50
CA VAL A 23 0.96 -7.43 3.15
C VAL A 23 0.75 -8.93 3.25
N PHE A 24 -0.08 -9.47 2.36
CA PHE A 24 -0.43 -10.88 2.34
C PHE A 24 0.00 -11.53 1.03
N VAL A 25 0.16 -12.85 1.06
CA VAL A 25 0.10 -13.64 -0.16
C VAL A 25 -1.36 -13.93 -0.48
N MET A 26 -1.78 -13.61 -1.69
CA MET A 26 -3.12 -13.94 -2.20
C MET A 26 -3.02 -14.50 -3.61
N TYR A 27 -4.15 -14.99 -4.11
CA TYR A 27 -4.24 -15.76 -5.34
C TYR A 27 -5.29 -15.18 -6.28
N HIS A 28 -4.99 -15.21 -7.57
CA HIS A 28 -5.90 -14.80 -8.64
C HIS A 28 -5.76 -15.75 -9.82
N SER A 29 -6.85 -16.38 -10.24
CA SER A 29 -6.84 -17.30 -11.38
C SER A 29 -7.49 -16.73 -12.62
N THR A 30 -6.95 -17.12 -13.76
CA THR A 30 -7.34 -16.63 -15.07
C THR A 30 -7.15 -17.69 -16.15
N LYS A 31 -7.55 -17.36 -17.38
CA LYS A 31 -7.33 -18.20 -18.56
C LYS A 31 -5.89 -18.05 -19.06
N PRO A 32 -5.25 -19.12 -19.59
CA PRO A 32 -3.85 -19.05 -20.04
C PRO A 32 -3.55 -17.92 -21.03
N HIS A 33 -4.47 -17.64 -21.96
CA HIS A 33 -4.27 -16.59 -22.98
C HIS A 33 -4.27 -15.16 -22.42
N LEU A 34 -4.81 -14.92 -21.22
CA LEU A 34 -4.86 -13.60 -20.58
C LEU A 34 -3.58 -13.28 -19.78
N VAL A 35 -2.72 -14.28 -19.51
CA VAL A 35 -1.51 -14.09 -18.70
C VAL A 35 -0.57 -13.07 -19.32
N ARG A 36 -0.35 -13.14 -20.65
CA ARG A 36 0.52 -12.18 -21.34
C ARG A 36 -0.03 -10.74 -21.27
N GLU A 37 -1.34 -10.58 -21.43
CA GLU A 37 -2.01 -9.29 -21.32
C GLU A 37 -1.83 -8.71 -19.90
N ILE A 38 -2.03 -9.52 -18.87
CA ILE A 38 -1.84 -9.11 -17.47
C ILE A 38 -0.38 -8.70 -17.19
N LEU A 39 0.61 -9.39 -17.77
CA LEU A 39 2.02 -8.99 -17.60
C LEU A 39 2.35 -7.67 -18.31
N ASN A 40 1.76 -7.43 -19.48
CA ASN A 40 2.06 -6.25 -20.29
C ASN A 40 1.31 -5.00 -19.80
N GLU A 41 0.04 -5.16 -19.42
CA GLU A 41 -0.89 -4.06 -19.14
C GLU A 41 -1.23 -3.95 -17.64
N GLY A 42 -0.84 -4.95 -16.84
CA GLY A 42 -1.28 -5.09 -15.46
C GLY A 42 -2.67 -5.73 -15.35
N PHE A 43 -3.12 -5.96 -14.11
CA PHE A 43 -4.48 -6.40 -13.86
C PHE A 43 -5.50 -5.33 -14.22
N LYS A 44 -6.49 -5.71 -15.02
CA LYS A 44 -7.66 -4.88 -15.30
C LYS A 44 -8.66 -5.00 -14.14
N ILE A 45 -9.18 -3.87 -13.71
CA ILE A 45 -10.24 -3.80 -12.71
C ILE A 45 -11.53 -4.37 -13.31
N SER A 46 -12.19 -5.27 -12.58
CA SER A 46 -13.50 -5.77 -12.98
C SER A 46 -14.51 -4.64 -12.89
N GLN A 47 -15.31 -4.43 -13.94
CA GLN A 47 -16.32 -3.36 -14.03
C GLN A 47 -17.70 -3.92 -14.43
N ARG A 48 -18.13 -5.02 -13.81
CA ARG A 48 -19.31 -5.78 -14.24
C ARG A 48 -20.49 -5.59 -13.29
N PHE A 49 -21.70 -5.60 -13.85
CA PHE A 49 -22.92 -5.66 -13.06
C PHE A 49 -22.98 -6.95 -12.22
N ASN A 50 -23.46 -6.83 -10.97
CA ASN A 50 -23.69 -7.93 -10.02
C ASN A 50 -22.44 -8.65 -9.49
N LEU A 51 -21.29 -7.99 -9.48
CA LEU A 51 -20.14 -8.48 -8.73
C LEU A 51 -20.40 -8.48 -7.22
N MET A 52 -19.70 -9.36 -6.51
CA MET A 52 -19.94 -9.57 -5.07
C MET A 52 -19.55 -8.35 -4.24
N LEU A 53 -18.38 -7.78 -4.50
CA LEU A 53 -17.84 -6.59 -3.84
C LEU A 53 -17.70 -5.42 -4.83
N ASP A 54 -18.61 -5.36 -5.82
CA ASP A 54 -18.61 -4.34 -6.89
C ASP A 54 -17.30 -4.31 -7.71
N ASP A 55 -16.98 -3.19 -8.33
CA ASP A 55 -15.76 -3.01 -9.11
C ASP A 55 -14.49 -3.33 -8.31
N GLY A 56 -13.45 -3.80 -8.97
CA GLY A 56 -12.15 -4.02 -8.32
C GLY A 56 -11.38 -5.23 -8.84
N LEU A 57 -10.24 -5.48 -8.21
CA LEU A 57 -9.42 -6.66 -8.46
C LEU A 57 -9.68 -7.70 -7.36
N TYR A 58 -10.28 -8.80 -7.78
CA TYR A 58 -10.64 -9.92 -6.91
C TYR A 58 -9.45 -10.83 -6.68
N VAL A 59 -9.13 -11.05 -5.41
CA VAL A 59 -8.06 -11.93 -4.93
C VAL A 59 -8.58 -12.73 -3.74
N SER A 60 -7.93 -13.85 -3.45
CA SER A 60 -8.33 -14.74 -2.37
C SER A 60 -7.12 -15.22 -1.60
N ARG A 61 -7.21 -15.29 -0.27
CA ARG A 61 -6.22 -15.99 0.55
C ARG A 61 -6.40 -17.51 0.46
N ASP A 62 -7.60 -17.96 0.08
CA ASP A 62 -7.91 -19.35 -0.24
C ASP A 62 -7.57 -19.66 -1.70
N ILE A 63 -6.50 -20.43 -1.95
CA ILE A 63 -6.15 -20.82 -3.33
C ILE A 63 -7.20 -21.78 -3.93
N GLY A 64 -7.90 -22.56 -3.10
CA GLY A 64 -8.94 -23.49 -3.53
C GLY A 64 -10.14 -22.79 -4.17
N LYS A 65 -10.52 -21.63 -3.64
CA LYS A 65 -11.56 -20.78 -4.24
C LYS A 65 -11.26 -20.45 -5.71
N THR A 66 -9.99 -20.24 -6.02
CA THR A 66 -9.58 -19.71 -7.32
C THR A 66 -9.77 -20.69 -8.48
N PHE A 67 -9.88 -21.99 -8.21
CA PHE A 67 -10.02 -23.03 -9.26
C PHE A 67 -11.24 -22.83 -10.17
N THR A 68 -12.28 -22.17 -9.66
CA THR A 68 -13.51 -21.88 -10.41
C THR A 68 -13.34 -20.81 -11.49
N TYR A 69 -12.29 -19.98 -11.41
CA TYR A 69 -12.09 -18.82 -12.28
C TYR A 69 -11.13 -19.08 -13.45
N GLY A 70 -10.25 -20.08 -13.34
CA GLY A 70 -9.37 -20.44 -14.43
C GLY A 70 -8.30 -21.47 -14.04
N PRO A 71 -7.67 -22.11 -15.03
CA PRO A 71 -6.71 -23.17 -14.79
C PRO A 71 -5.28 -22.65 -14.53
N VAL A 72 -5.03 -21.34 -14.60
CA VAL A 72 -3.74 -20.73 -14.26
C VAL A 72 -3.93 -19.74 -13.12
N CYS A 73 -3.12 -19.86 -12.08
CA CYS A 73 -3.21 -19.02 -10.89
C CYS A 73 -1.94 -18.24 -10.62
N PHE A 74 -2.06 -16.93 -10.48
CA PHE A 74 -0.98 -16.10 -9.98
C PHE A 74 -0.87 -16.22 -8.46
N LYS A 75 0.36 -16.31 -7.97
CA LYS A 75 0.71 -15.98 -6.58
C LYS A 75 1.07 -14.49 -6.51
N LEU A 76 0.45 -13.76 -5.59
CA LEU A 76 0.52 -12.31 -5.53
C LEU A 76 0.93 -11.83 -4.14
N LEU A 77 1.71 -10.75 -4.07
CA LEU A 77 1.74 -9.89 -2.88
C LEU A 77 0.59 -8.89 -2.98
N VAL A 78 -0.17 -8.73 -1.90
CA VAL A 78 -1.31 -7.81 -1.86
C VAL A 78 -1.25 -6.95 -0.61
N TYR A 79 -1.30 -5.63 -0.79
CA TYR A 79 -1.51 -4.64 0.27
C TYR A 79 -2.97 -4.18 0.28
N PRO A 80 -3.83 -4.72 1.16
CA PRO A 80 -5.24 -4.36 1.20
C PRO A 80 -5.46 -2.91 1.64
N GLY A 81 -4.56 -2.34 2.46
CA GLY A 81 -4.70 -0.98 3.01
C GLY A 81 -5.92 -0.89 3.94
N LYS A 82 -6.62 0.25 3.94
CA LYS A 82 -7.86 0.41 4.72
C LYS A 82 -8.90 -0.58 4.23
N SER A 83 -9.25 -1.55 5.05
CA SER A 83 -10.18 -2.62 4.69
C SER A 83 -11.50 -2.48 5.43
N ILE A 84 -12.60 -2.81 4.76
CA ILE A 84 -13.90 -3.06 5.41
C ILE A 84 -14.26 -4.54 5.28
N MET A 85 -14.73 -5.11 6.38
CA MET A 85 -15.32 -6.46 6.39
C MET A 85 -16.79 -6.36 6.03
N ILE A 86 -17.24 -7.18 5.07
CA ILE A 86 -18.64 -7.28 4.67
C ILE A 86 -19.14 -8.65 5.07
N THR A 87 -20.09 -8.69 6.00
CA THR A 87 -20.69 -9.94 6.50
C THR A 87 -22.12 -10.16 6.02
N GLU A 88 -22.79 -9.13 5.53
CA GLU A 88 -24.20 -9.20 5.11
C GLU A 88 -24.34 -8.90 3.62
N TYR A 89 -25.23 -9.62 2.94
CA TYR A 89 -25.37 -9.52 1.48
C TYR A 89 -26.02 -8.21 1.04
N ASP A 90 -26.93 -7.69 1.85
CA ASP A 90 -27.65 -6.44 1.68
C ASP A 90 -26.94 -5.24 2.31
N ASP A 91 -25.74 -5.43 2.88
CA ASP A 91 -24.89 -4.33 3.35
C ASP A 91 -24.61 -3.35 2.19
N PRO A 92 -25.03 -2.07 2.28
CA PRO A 92 -24.74 -1.06 1.25
C PRO A 92 -23.25 -0.90 0.99
N MET A 93 -22.40 -1.11 2.00
CA MET A 93 -20.96 -0.99 1.86
C MET A 93 -20.36 -1.99 0.89
N ARG A 94 -21.05 -3.10 0.61
CA ARG A 94 -20.69 -4.05 -0.44
C ARG A 94 -20.50 -3.39 -1.81
N ARG A 95 -21.20 -2.27 -2.06
CA ARG A 95 -21.15 -1.50 -3.32
C ARG A 95 -20.51 -0.13 -3.19
N GLU A 96 -20.42 0.41 -1.96
CA GLU A 96 -19.96 1.79 -1.75
C GLU A 96 -18.57 1.91 -1.13
N TRP A 97 -17.93 0.80 -0.76
CA TRP A 97 -16.66 0.79 -0.02
C TRP A 97 -15.55 1.60 -0.67
N HIS A 98 -15.51 1.70 -2.01
CA HIS A 98 -14.52 2.49 -2.73
C HIS A 98 -14.41 3.94 -2.29
N ARG A 99 -15.47 4.52 -1.73
CA ARG A 99 -15.46 5.92 -1.27
C ARG A 99 -14.46 6.12 -0.13
N ASN A 100 -14.37 5.15 0.78
CA ASN A 100 -13.67 5.31 2.05
C ASN A 100 -12.58 4.27 2.29
N PHE A 101 -12.57 3.17 1.54
CA PHE A 101 -11.70 2.01 1.75
C PHE A 101 -10.85 1.69 0.52
N SER A 102 -9.71 1.04 0.77
CA SER A 102 -8.77 0.53 -0.24
C SER A 102 -9.06 -0.91 -0.63
N SER A 103 -9.80 -1.64 0.21
CA SER A 103 -10.36 -2.94 -0.12
C SER A 103 -11.62 -3.23 0.69
N ALA A 104 -12.42 -4.15 0.18
CA ALA A 104 -13.44 -4.86 0.94
C ALA A 104 -13.09 -6.34 1.01
N TRP A 105 -13.50 -7.03 2.07
CA TRP A 105 -13.33 -8.47 2.17
C TRP A 105 -14.53 -9.14 2.84
N ILE A 106 -14.79 -10.37 2.41
CA ILE A 106 -15.84 -11.24 2.92
C ILE A 106 -15.15 -12.39 3.66
N PRO A 107 -15.45 -12.62 4.95
CA PRO A 107 -14.93 -13.77 5.67
C PRO A 107 -15.50 -15.10 5.15
N GLN A 108 -14.83 -16.19 5.51
CA GLN A 108 -15.43 -17.51 5.38
C GLN A 108 -16.75 -17.57 6.17
N ASN A 109 -17.71 -18.36 5.70
CA ASN A 109 -19.01 -18.60 6.35
C ASN A 109 -19.88 -17.35 6.62
N SER A 110 -19.71 -16.26 5.86
CA SER A 110 -20.42 -15.00 6.15
C SER A 110 -21.81 -14.88 5.52
N PHE A 111 -22.14 -15.69 4.50
CA PHE A 111 -23.46 -15.64 3.85
C PHE A 111 -24.23 -16.95 4.01
N ASP A 112 -25.38 -16.88 4.68
CA ASP A 112 -26.18 -18.08 5.01
C ASP A 112 -27.16 -18.50 3.88
N TYR A 113 -27.44 -17.63 2.89
CA TYR A 113 -28.60 -17.84 1.99
C TYR A 113 -28.31 -18.07 0.49
N PHE A 114 -27.20 -17.57 -0.07
CA PHE A 114 -26.94 -17.64 -1.53
C PHE A 114 -25.56 -18.15 -1.95
N HIS A 115 -24.64 -18.38 -1.01
CA HIS A 115 -23.32 -18.91 -1.30
C HIS A 115 -23.17 -20.31 -0.74
N HIS A 116 -23.34 -21.34 -1.58
CA HIS A 116 -22.96 -22.72 -1.25
C HIS A 116 -21.44 -22.92 -1.08
N ASN A 117 -20.65 -21.84 -1.16
CA ASN A 117 -19.20 -21.87 -1.17
C ASN A 117 -18.68 -20.92 -0.08
N ASN A 118 -18.29 -21.49 1.06
CA ASN A 118 -17.80 -20.86 2.30
C ASN A 118 -16.46 -20.12 2.17
N TYR A 119 -16.14 -19.53 1.01
CA TYR A 119 -14.80 -19.03 0.72
C TYR A 119 -14.63 -17.53 0.93
N GLU A 120 -13.54 -17.16 1.58
CA GLU A 120 -13.09 -15.78 1.74
C GLU A 120 -12.88 -15.07 0.39
N GLU A 121 -13.24 -13.80 0.29
CA GLU A 121 -12.98 -12.97 -0.90
C GLU A 121 -12.40 -11.64 -0.46
N THR A 122 -11.37 -11.17 -1.17
CA THR A 122 -10.89 -9.81 -1.03
C THR A 122 -10.98 -9.10 -2.38
N CYS A 123 -11.53 -7.89 -2.40
CA CYS A 123 -11.55 -7.02 -3.56
C CYS A 123 -10.73 -5.77 -3.26
N VAL A 124 -9.63 -5.56 -4.01
CA VAL A 124 -8.77 -4.38 -3.87
C VAL A 124 -9.12 -3.33 -4.93
N LYS A 125 -9.03 -2.06 -4.55
CA LYS A 125 -9.46 -0.92 -5.37
C LYS A 125 -8.58 -0.70 -6.60
N SER A 126 -7.29 -1.01 -6.50
CA SER A 126 -6.32 -0.73 -7.54
C SER A 126 -5.30 -1.86 -7.73
N SER A 127 -4.92 -2.10 -8.99
CA SER A 127 -3.83 -3.02 -9.33
C SER A 127 -2.47 -2.57 -8.78
N THR A 128 -2.31 -1.29 -8.41
CA THR A 128 -1.08 -0.80 -7.75
C THR A 128 -0.86 -1.43 -6.37
N GLN A 129 -1.89 -2.00 -5.76
CA GLN A 129 -1.83 -2.72 -4.48
C GLN A 129 -1.28 -4.14 -4.62
N VAL A 130 -0.97 -4.60 -5.84
CA VAL A 130 -0.65 -5.99 -6.14
C VAL A 130 0.71 -6.12 -6.83
N ARG A 131 1.48 -7.16 -6.52
CA ARG A 131 2.68 -7.57 -7.28
C ARG A 131 2.62 -9.05 -7.61
N ILE A 132 2.96 -9.39 -8.85
CA ILE A 132 3.05 -10.78 -9.30
C ILE A 132 4.36 -11.38 -8.80
N LEU A 133 4.27 -12.53 -8.13
CA LEU A 133 5.44 -13.32 -7.73
C LEU A 133 5.75 -14.43 -8.74
N GLY A 134 4.71 -15.05 -9.30
CA GLY A 134 4.81 -16.19 -10.21
C GLY A 134 3.49 -16.92 -10.33
N ILE A 135 3.55 -18.20 -10.72
CA ILE A 135 2.37 -19.03 -10.94
C ILE A 135 2.26 -20.10 -9.86
N ALA A 136 1.16 -20.08 -9.11
CA ALA A 136 0.86 -21.03 -8.05
C ALA A 136 0.35 -22.38 -8.58
N TYR A 137 -0.34 -22.41 -9.72
CA TYR A 137 -0.67 -23.63 -10.48
C TYR A 137 -0.98 -23.31 -11.95
N GLY A 138 -0.90 -24.32 -12.81
CA GLY A 138 -1.13 -24.16 -14.26
C GLY A 138 0.05 -23.56 -15.01
N HIS A 139 1.27 -23.62 -14.46
CA HIS A 139 2.48 -23.09 -15.11
C HIS A 139 2.77 -23.81 -16.43
N GLU A 140 2.53 -25.11 -16.46
CA GLU A 140 2.66 -25.99 -17.62
C GLU A 140 1.71 -25.64 -18.77
N LEU A 141 0.63 -24.90 -18.50
CA LEU A 141 -0.33 -24.46 -19.50
C LEU A 141 0.13 -23.18 -20.22
N LEU A 142 1.23 -22.58 -19.79
CA LEU A 142 1.79 -21.37 -20.38
C LEU A 142 2.71 -21.67 -21.56
N SER A 143 2.76 -20.73 -22.49
CA SER A 143 3.73 -20.76 -23.59
C SER A 143 5.16 -20.75 -23.05
N TYR A 144 6.10 -21.26 -23.85
CA TYR A 144 7.49 -21.42 -23.43
C TYR A 144 8.12 -20.10 -22.92
N ASP A 145 7.88 -18.99 -23.62
CA ASP A 145 8.38 -17.66 -23.24
C ASP A 145 7.82 -17.18 -21.89
N LEU A 146 6.54 -17.39 -21.61
CA LEU A 146 5.93 -17.04 -20.33
C LEU A 146 6.49 -17.88 -19.18
N ARG A 147 6.77 -19.17 -19.43
CA ARG A 147 7.40 -20.05 -18.45
C ARG A 147 8.83 -19.64 -18.07
N GLN A 148 9.55 -18.95 -18.97
CA GLN A 148 10.86 -18.37 -18.67
C GLN A 148 10.76 -17.08 -17.84
N GLN A 149 9.67 -16.33 -17.98
CA GLN A 149 9.46 -15.06 -17.26
C GLN A 149 8.86 -15.27 -15.86
N LEU A 150 7.98 -16.25 -15.71
CA LEU A 150 7.26 -16.51 -14.47
C LEU A 150 7.75 -17.80 -13.80
N PRO A 151 8.21 -17.76 -12.55
CA PRO A 151 8.59 -18.97 -11.84
C PRO A 151 7.36 -19.84 -11.55
N ASN A 152 7.56 -21.15 -11.55
CA ASN A 152 6.59 -22.11 -11.01
C ASN A 152 6.71 -22.12 -9.48
N LEU A 153 5.65 -21.72 -8.80
CA LEU A 153 5.56 -21.57 -7.35
C LEU A 153 4.55 -22.56 -6.73
N TYR A 154 4.23 -23.64 -7.45
CA TYR A 154 3.35 -24.69 -6.94
C TYR A 154 3.84 -25.25 -5.60
N GLY A 155 2.91 -25.36 -4.64
CA GLY A 155 3.18 -25.90 -3.31
C GLY A 155 3.99 -25.00 -2.38
N THR A 156 4.31 -23.75 -2.78
CA THR A 156 5.07 -22.82 -1.92
C THR A 156 4.22 -22.13 -0.83
N GLY A 157 2.89 -22.20 -0.93
CA GLY A 157 1.98 -21.54 -0.01
C GLY A 157 2.24 -20.03 0.06
N ASP A 158 2.19 -19.47 1.26
CA ASP A 158 2.49 -18.06 1.55
C ASP A 158 3.97 -17.78 1.88
N SER A 159 4.84 -18.79 1.87
CA SER A 159 6.26 -18.61 2.10
C SER A 159 6.92 -17.82 0.96
N LEU A 160 7.84 -16.91 1.31
CA LEU A 160 8.60 -16.11 0.34
C LEU A 160 10.07 -16.54 0.32
N ASN A 161 10.56 -16.91 -0.86
CA ASN A 161 11.99 -17.13 -1.09
C ASN A 161 12.77 -15.81 -1.20
N ARG A 162 14.08 -15.87 -1.41
CA ARG A 162 14.95 -14.68 -1.49
C ARG A 162 14.54 -13.69 -2.60
N THR A 163 14.12 -14.18 -3.76
CA THR A 163 13.69 -13.34 -4.89
C THR A 163 12.33 -12.71 -4.61
N GLU A 164 11.38 -13.49 -4.09
CA GLU A 164 10.06 -12.99 -3.69
C GLU A 164 10.17 -11.92 -2.59
N ASN A 165 11.10 -12.09 -1.65
CA ASN A 165 11.39 -11.08 -0.64
C ASN A 165 11.91 -9.76 -1.23
N LYS A 166 12.73 -9.79 -2.29
CA LYS A 166 13.16 -8.56 -2.98
C LYS A 166 11.99 -7.84 -3.65
N ILE A 167 11.03 -8.59 -4.20
CA ILE A 167 9.80 -8.01 -4.76
C ILE A 167 8.98 -7.34 -3.66
N LEU A 168 8.86 -7.99 -2.49
CA LEU A 168 8.23 -7.39 -1.32
C LEU A 168 8.94 -6.12 -0.87
N ASP A 169 10.27 -6.12 -0.73
CA ASP A 169 11.02 -4.90 -0.36
C ASP A 169 10.77 -3.75 -1.32
N SER A 170 10.83 -4.02 -2.63
CA SER A 170 10.52 -3.03 -3.66
C SER A 170 9.08 -2.54 -3.58
N MET A 171 8.12 -3.42 -3.28
CA MET A 171 6.72 -3.04 -3.10
C MET A 171 6.53 -2.12 -1.89
N LEU A 172 7.13 -2.45 -0.75
CA LEU A 172 7.01 -1.65 0.49
C LEU A 172 7.57 -0.24 0.27
N GLU A 173 8.72 -0.12 -0.38
CA GLU A 173 9.36 1.15 -0.71
C GLU A 173 8.53 1.96 -1.71
N GLN A 174 8.05 1.34 -2.80
CA GLN A 174 7.20 2.01 -3.81
C GLN A 174 5.88 2.50 -3.22
N LEU A 175 5.29 1.74 -2.30
CA LEU A 175 4.07 2.14 -1.61
C LEU A 175 4.34 3.16 -0.49
N GLY A 176 5.60 3.34 -0.08
CA GLY A 176 6.00 4.21 1.02
C GLY A 176 5.47 3.74 2.38
N ILE A 177 5.04 2.48 2.51
CA ILE A 177 4.36 1.96 3.71
C ILE A 177 5.34 1.44 4.77
N ILE A 178 6.63 1.53 4.50
CA ILE A 178 7.71 1.30 5.45
C ILE A 178 8.41 2.62 5.75
N TYR A 179 8.79 2.83 7.01
CA TYR A 179 9.65 3.95 7.38
C TYR A 179 10.91 4.00 6.52
N SER A 180 10.95 5.03 5.68
CA SER A 180 11.98 5.26 4.68
C SER A 180 12.35 6.73 4.67
N SER A 181 13.48 7.07 4.06
CA SER A 181 13.77 8.47 3.78
C SER A 181 12.83 8.98 2.70
N PHE A 182 12.27 10.18 2.87
CA PHE A 182 11.54 10.86 1.79
C PHE A 182 12.44 11.91 1.17
N VAL A 183 12.88 11.66 -0.06
CA VAL A 183 14.03 12.34 -0.69
C VAL A 183 13.53 13.16 -1.86
N HIS A 184 13.97 14.41 -1.93
CA HIS A 184 13.79 15.26 -3.09
C HIS A 184 14.84 14.89 -4.15
N ASP A 185 14.41 14.51 -5.35
CA ASP A 185 15.28 13.92 -6.36
C ASP A 185 16.32 14.91 -6.92
N GLU A 186 15.96 16.18 -7.09
CA GLU A 186 16.86 17.16 -7.71
C GLU A 186 17.95 17.63 -6.75
N SER A 187 17.58 17.93 -5.50
CA SER A 187 18.54 18.43 -4.50
C SER A 187 19.23 17.31 -3.72
N SER A 188 18.70 16.08 -3.79
CA SER A 188 19.10 14.95 -2.93
C SER A 188 18.96 15.24 -1.42
N LEU A 189 18.17 16.24 -1.04
CA LEU A 189 17.88 16.56 0.35
C LEU A 189 16.73 15.69 0.89
N PHE A 190 16.72 15.51 2.21
CA PHE A 190 15.85 14.59 2.92
C PHE A 190 14.83 15.37 3.73
N LEU A 191 13.56 14.98 3.65
CA LEU A 191 12.51 15.52 4.50
C LEU A 191 12.86 15.24 5.98
N GLU A 192 12.86 16.27 6.81
CA GLU A 192 13.23 16.21 8.22
C GLU A 192 12.19 16.93 9.08
N CYS A 193 11.70 16.26 10.13
CA CYS A 193 10.98 16.92 11.20
C CYS A 193 11.96 17.54 12.20
N SER A 194 11.82 18.82 12.49
CA SER A 194 12.55 19.51 13.55
C SER A 194 12.22 18.85 14.89
N ARG A 195 13.25 18.73 15.75
CA ARG A 195 13.09 18.14 17.09
C ARG A 195 12.61 19.15 18.14
N SER A 196 12.66 20.44 17.82
CA SER A 196 12.41 21.52 18.78
C SER A 196 11.20 22.38 18.43
N THR A 197 10.72 22.33 17.18
CA THR A 197 9.71 23.29 16.69
C THR A 197 8.54 22.63 15.98
N ASP A 198 8.52 21.30 15.83
CA ASP A 198 7.56 20.54 15.01
C ASP A 198 7.43 21.00 13.54
N CYS A 199 8.26 21.96 13.10
CA CYS A 199 8.39 22.36 11.71
C CYS A 199 9.04 21.25 10.87
N VAL A 200 8.66 21.17 9.61
CA VAL A 200 9.26 20.28 8.62
C VAL A 200 10.15 21.08 7.67
N ARG A 201 11.32 20.54 7.37
CA ARG A 201 12.33 21.13 6.49
C ARG A 201 13.01 20.06 5.64
N VAL A 202 13.92 20.46 4.77
CA VAL A 202 14.85 19.52 4.11
C VAL A 202 16.25 19.68 4.66
N ASN A 203 17.01 18.59 4.70
CA ASN A 203 18.38 18.59 5.22
C ASN A 203 19.21 17.44 4.62
N ASP A 204 20.52 17.46 4.84
CA ASP A 204 21.40 16.34 4.52
C ASP A 204 21.02 15.08 5.31
N TRP A 205 21.34 13.91 4.75
CA TRP A 205 21.07 12.63 5.42
C TRP A 205 21.89 12.48 6.71
N THR A 206 21.21 12.25 7.82
CA THR A 206 21.82 12.03 9.14
C THR A 206 21.58 10.63 9.70
N GLY A 207 20.69 9.82 9.10
CA GLY A 207 20.33 8.51 9.62
C GLY A 207 19.34 8.51 10.78
N ARG A 208 18.83 9.67 11.18
CA ARG A 208 18.00 9.81 12.38
C ARG A 208 16.52 9.53 12.09
N ASP A 209 15.80 9.06 13.11
CA ASP A 209 14.37 8.75 13.01
C ASP A 209 13.50 9.94 12.58
N ASN A 210 13.92 11.18 12.87
CA ASN A 210 13.19 12.37 12.42
C ASN A 210 13.31 12.65 10.91
N GLN A 211 14.10 11.86 10.17
CA GLN A 211 14.18 11.85 8.70
C GLN A 211 13.55 10.60 8.07
N LEU A 212 12.91 9.74 8.89
CA LEU A 212 12.24 8.54 8.44
C LEU A 212 10.73 8.77 8.46
N TRP A 213 10.08 8.51 7.33
CA TRP A 213 8.68 8.77 7.08
C TRP A 213 8.00 7.52 6.53
N THR A 214 6.74 7.30 6.86
CA THR A 214 5.90 6.26 6.29
C THR A 214 4.57 6.84 5.88
N ARG A 215 4.02 6.34 4.77
CA ARG A 215 2.66 6.63 4.34
C ARG A 215 1.73 5.63 5.02
N THR A 216 0.77 6.14 5.75
CA THR A 216 -0.27 5.36 6.42
C THR A 216 -1.36 4.95 5.42
N TRP A 217 -2.22 3.99 5.77
CA TRP A 217 -3.26 3.50 4.84
C TRP A 217 -4.32 4.57 4.49
N ASP A 218 -4.49 5.59 5.33
CA ASP A 218 -5.37 6.74 5.06
C ASP A 218 -4.68 7.87 4.29
N ASN A 219 -3.41 7.67 3.95
CA ASN A 219 -2.54 8.61 3.22
C ASN A 219 -2.06 9.81 4.04
N CYS A 220 -1.91 9.68 5.36
CA CYS A 220 -1.05 10.59 6.10
C CYS A 220 0.43 10.26 5.84
N LEU A 221 1.31 11.23 6.05
CA LEU A 221 2.76 11.02 6.04
C LEU A 221 3.28 11.14 7.47
N GLU A 222 3.51 10.01 8.13
CA GLU A 222 3.90 9.94 9.53
C GLU A 222 5.42 9.94 9.69
N ASN A 223 5.93 10.75 10.61
CA ASN A 223 7.33 10.78 11.00
C ASN A 223 7.64 9.72 12.07
N LYS A 224 8.70 8.94 11.88
CA LYS A 224 9.13 7.91 12.84
C LYS A 224 9.62 8.51 14.16
N GLY A 225 10.17 9.73 14.15
CA GLY A 225 10.73 10.38 15.33
C GLY A 225 9.70 10.59 16.43
N ASN A 226 8.54 11.17 16.08
CA ASN A 226 7.51 11.58 17.03
C ASN A 226 6.13 10.92 16.79
N GLY A 227 5.91 10.23 15.67
CA GLY A 227 4.61 9.64 15.33
C GLY A 227 3.57 10.64 14.87
N LEU A 228 3.97 11.88 14.61
CA LEU A 228 3.11 12.95 14.10
C LEU A 228 3.08 12.92 12.56
N VAL A 229 2.04 13.49 11.97
CA VAL A 229 1.80 13.48 10.52
C VAL A 229 1.99 14.87 9.91
N LEU A 230 2.54 14.91 8.70
CA LEU A 230 2.74 16.13 7.94
C LEU A 230 1.41 16.86 7.67
N VAL A 231 1.39 18.16 7.95
CA VAL A 231 0.28 19.07 7.64
C VAL A 231 0.79 20.39 7.02
N PRO A 232 -0.05 21.08 6.23
CA PRO A 232 0.17 22.49 5.92
C PRO A 232 0.25 23.35 7.19
N GLY A 233 0.96 24.48 7.14
CA GLY A 233 0.92 25.48 8.22
C GLY A 233 -0.41 26.25 8.26
N ASP A 234 -0.69 26.86 9.42
CA ASP A 234 -2.01 27.39 9.83
C ASP A 234 -2.70 28.40 8.88
N ASP A 235 -1.96 29.13 8.04
CA ASP A 235 -2.51 30.24 7.26
C ASP A 235 -2.54 30.01 5.74
N TYR A 236 -2.12 28.81 5.27
CA TYR A 236 -1.92 28.51 3.84
C TYR A 236 -1.13 29.59 3.08
N SER A 237 -0.42 30.46 3.80
CA SER A 237 0.38 31.52 3.24
C SER A 237 1.65 30.90 2.69
N LEU A 238 2.19 31.49 1.61
CA LEU A 238 3.46 31.03 1.01
C LEU A 238 4.63 31.01 2.01
N ASP A 239 4.52 31.69 3.15
CA ASP A 239 5.55 31.77 4.18
C ASP A 239 5.23 30.93 5.44
N SER A 240 4.09 30.22 5.47
CA SER A 240 3.73 29.35 6.59
C SER A 240 4.53 28.04 6.51
N PRO A 241 5.34 27.69 7.54
CA PRO A 241 6.11 26.46 7.53
C PRO A 241 5.19 25.24 7.54
N LEU A 242 5.59 24.18 6.86
CA LEU A 242 4.97 22.88 7.05
C LEU A 242 5.21 22.39 8.48
N MET A 243 4.19 21.77 9.06
CA MET A 243 4.21 21.33 10.45
C MET A 243 3.93 19.83 10.52
N VAL A 244 4.05 19.27 11.73
CA VAL A 244 3.50 17.96 12.04
C VAL A 244 2.51 18.05 13.20
N GLU A 245 1.47 17.23 13.14
CA GLU A 245 0.40 17.19 14.13
C GLU A 245 0.03 15.75 14.50
N PRO A 246 -0.66 15.53 15.63
CA PRO A 246 -1.29 14.24 15.90
C PRO A 246 -2.24 13.85 14.77
N VAL A 247 -2.35 12.55 14.53
CA VAL A 247 -3.31 12.01 13.56
C VAL A 247 -4.72 12.38 14.00
N ASP A 248 -5.45 13.01 13.11
CA ASP A 248 -6.87 13.25 13.30
C ASP A 248 -7.67 11.94 13.08
N ALA A 249 -8.42 11.56 14.11
CA ALA A 249 -9.28 10.39 14.11
C ALA A 249 -10.49 10.54 13.18
N ALA A 250 -10.94 11.77 12.89
CA ALA A 250 -12.03 12.01 11.95
C ALA A 250 -11.61 11.78 10.48
N GLY A 251 -10.31 11.84 10.21
CA GLY A 251 -9.73 11.55 8.89
C GLY A 251 -9.82 12.73 7.93
N GLU A 252 -9.73 13.95 8.46
CA GLU A 252 -9.81 15.20 7.69
C GLU A 252 -8.82 15.26 6.53
N LYS A 253 -9.24 15.90 5.43
CA LYS A 253 -8.47 15.94 4.18
C LYS A 253 -7.16 16.71 4.29
N ASN A 254 -7.06 17.64 5.24
CA ASN A 254 -5.90 18.50 5.47
C ASN A 254 -4.64 17.75 5.94
N GLN A 255 -4.79 16.52 6.45
CA GLN A 255 -3.65 15.67 6.81
C GLN A 255 -3.29 14.65 5.72
N LYS A 256 -4.02 14.66 4.59
CA LYS A 256 -3.91 13.60 3.58
C LYS A 256 -3.12 14.08 2.38
N TRP A 257 -2.25 13.19 1.91
CA TRP A 257 -1.33 13.46 0.82
C TRP A 257 -1.44 12.39 -0.27
N ARG A 258 -0.97 12.69 -1.48
CA ARG A 258 -0.93 11.73 -2.59
C ARG A 258 0.38 11.89 -3.34
N LEU A 259 1.14 10.80 -3.45
CA LEU A 259 2.23 10.71 -4.39
C LEU A 259 1.66 10.30 -5.75
N ASP A 260 1.85 11.12 -6.78
CA ASP A 260 1.42 10.77 -8.12
C ASP A 260 2.46 9.93 -8.89
N ASN A 261 2.11 9.52 -10.11
CA ASN A 261 2.96 8.67 -10.94
C ASN A 261 4.24 9.36 -11.46
N ARG A 262 4.38 10.67 -11.25
CA ARG A 262 5.59 11.43 -11.57
C ARG A 262 6.44 11.69 -10.31
N GLY A 263 6.06 11.11 -9.16
CA GLY A 263 6.76 11.32 -7.90
C GLY A 263 6.45 12.66 -7.25
N ARG A 264 5.41 13.38 -7.67
CA ARG A 264 5.06 14.66 -7.04
C ARG A 264 4.12 14.40 -5.87
N PHE A 265 4.35 15.10 -4.76
CA PHE A 265 3.57 14.92 -3.53
C PHE A 265 2.53 16.03 -3.40
N LEU A 266 1.26 15.64 -3.45
CA LEU A 266 0.10 16.53 -3.54
C LEU A 266 -0.67 16.51 -2.22
N HIS A 267 -0.95 17.67 -1.65
CA HIS A 267 -1.85 17.84 -0.53
C HIS A 267 -3.31 17.72 -0.99
N LYS A 268 -4.11 16.82 -0.40
CA LYS A 268 -5.45 16.47 -0.92
C LYS A 268 -6.48 17.58 -0.79
N ASP A 269 -6.37 18.45 0.21
CA ASP A 269 -7.35 19.52 0.43
C ASP A 269 -7.08 20.71 -0.50
N SER A 270 -5.87 21.28 -0.42
CA SER A 270 -5.46 22.43 -1.24
C SER A 270 -5.23 22.13 -2.74
N ASN A 271 -4.98 20.86 -3.10
CA ASN A 271 -4.44 20.46 -4.41
C ASN A 271 -3.09 21.12 -4.77
N GLU A 272 -2.31 21.51 -3.77
CA GLU A 272 -0.96 22.03 -3.94
C GLU A 272 0.11 20.96 -3.78
N TYR A 273 1.24 21.19 -4.43
CA TYR A 273 2.39 20.29 -4.42
C TYR A 273 3.42 20.73 -3.40
N LEU A 274 4.04 19.74 -2.76
CA LEU A 274 5.23 19.92 -1.93
C LEU A 274 6.44 20.25 -2.81
N CYS A 275 7.00 21.44 -2.60
CA CYS A 275 8.13 21.95 -3.36
C CYS A 275 9.32 22.28 -2.44
N VAL A 276 10.53 22.23 -2.99
CA VAL A 276 11.74 22.72 -2.32
C VAL A 276 12.15 24.05 -2.94
N ASP A 277 12.19 25.14 -2.17
CA ASP A 277 12.75 26.41 -2.66
C ASP A 277 14.28 26.40 -2.65
N THR A 278 14.87 25.99 -3.76
CA THR A 278 16.34 25.99 -3.93
C THR A 278 16.93 27.36 -4.26
N THR A 279 16.10 28.39 -4.45
CA THR A 279 16.55 29.72 -4.91
C THR A 279 16.93 30.66 -3.78
N ARG A 280 16.40 30.45 -2.56
CA ARG A 280 16.66 31.27 -1.38
C ARG A 280 17.82 30.72 -0.53
N ARG A 281 19.05 30.81 -1.04
CA ARG A 281 20.29 30.30 -0.39
C ARG A 281 20.68 30.88 0.99
N ARG A 282 19.83 31.63 1.71
CA ARG A 282 20.27 32.38 2.90
C ARG A 282 19.53 32.21 4.22
N MET A 283 18.47 31.42 4.33
CA MET A 283 17.98 30.91 5.62
C MET A 283 17.26 29.58 5.35
N GLU A 284 17.70 28.51 6.01
CA GLU A 284 17.04 27.20 6.17
C GLU A 284 16.15 26.76 4.99
N ASP A 285 16.67 25.92 4.09
CA ASP A 285 15.99 25.35 2.92
C ASP A 285 14.47 25.13 3.14
N GLN A 286 13.67 26.13 2.74
CA GLN A 286 12.25 26.19 3.06
C GLN A 286 11.47 25.25 2.13
N LEU A 287 10.71 24.36 2.76
CA LEU A 287 9.63 23.65 2.10
C LEU A 287 8.43 24.58 1.98
N GLU A 288 7.73 24.46 0.86
CA GLU A 288 6.54 25.24 0.59
C GLU A 288 5.50 24.40 -0.14
N LEU A 289 4.25 24.84 -0.04
CA LEU A 289 3.17 24.36 -0.89
C LEU A 289 2.99 25.34 -2.04
N ARG A 290 2.85 24.80 -3.26
CA ARG A 290 2.61 25.60 -4.45
C ARG A 290 1.55 24.96 -5.34
N CYS A 291 0.74 25.82 -5.93
CA CYS A 291 -0.08 25.48 -7.09
C CYS A 291 0.75 24.84 -8.21
N TYR A 292 0.11 23.96 -8.98
CA TYR A 292 0.77 23.22 -10.04
C TYR A 292 1.44 24.13 -11.07
N ASN A 293 2.73 23.91 -11.32
CA ASN A 293 3.47 24.55 -12.40
C ASN A 293 4.20 23.49 -13.25
N PHE A 294 3.85 23.40 -14.53
CA PHE A 294 4.44 22.42 -15.45
C PHE A 294 5.94 22.64 -15.70
N ALA A 295 6.47 23.84 -15.38
CA ALA A 295 7.87 24.19 -15.58
C ALA A 295 8.80 23.75 -14.44
N LYS A 296 8.27 23.29 -13.30
CA LYS A 296 9.06 22.86 -12.14
C LYS A 296 8.90 21.36 -11.88
N ASN A 297 10.02 20.68 -11.65
CA ASN A 297 10.11 19.24 -11.45
C ASN A 297 10.38 18.91 -9.97
N ASP A 298 9.43 19.18 -9.08
CA ASP A 298 9.54 18.80 -7.67
C ASP A 298 9.20 17.30 -7.49
N HIS A 299 10.16 16.45 -7.80
CA HIS A 299 10.04 15.00 -7.69
C HIS A 299 10.54 14.49 -6.35
N TRP A 300 9.73 13.66 -5.73
CA TRP A 300 9.96 13.04 -4.44
C TRP A 300 9.80 11.53 -4.54
N ARG A 301 10.58 10.83 -3.72
CA ARG A 301 10.41 9.38 -3.55
C ARG A 301 10.75 8.94 -2.15
N PHE A 302 10.12 7.85 -1.76
CA PHE A 302 10.60 7.04 -0.65
C PHE A 302 11.86 6.31 -1.10
N ARG A 303 12.88 6.32 -0.24
CA ARG A 303 14.14 5.62 -0.43
C ARG A 303 14.54 4.87 0.83
N CYS A 304 14.74 3.57 0.70
CA CYS A 304 15.29 2.75 1.78
C CYS A 304 16.82 2.87 1.78
N MET A 305 17.38 3.54 2.80
CA MET A 305 18.83 3.78 2.91
C MET A 305 19.60 2.65 3.63
N GLY A 306 18.93 1.54 4.00
CA GLY A 306 19.51 0.39 4.70
C GLY A 306 18.65 -0.87 4.55
N ASN A 307 18.97 -1.95 5.27
CA ASN A 307 18.14 -3.17 5.26
C ASN A 307 16.73 -2.85 5.75
N THR A 308 15.75 -3.06 4.88
CA THR A 308 14.32 -2.77 5.02
C THR A 308 13.63 -3.50 6.16
N ARG A 309 14.27 -4.47 6.80
CA ARG A 309 13.60 -5.35 7.78
C ARG A 309 14.44 -5.45 9.03
N THR A 310 13.98 -4.82 10.10
CA THR A 310 14.43 -5.14 11.46
C THR A 310 13.74 -6.42 11.92
N THR A 311 14.21 -7.07 12.98
CA THR A 311 13.59 -8.28 13.55
C THR A 311 12.10 -8.11 13.89
N ASP A 312 11.65 -6.88 14.19
CA ASP A 312 10.23 -6.54 14.41
C ASP A 312 9.37 -6.60 13.13
N SER A 313 10.00 -6.71 11.95
CA SER A 313 9.32 -6.87 10.65
C SER A 313 8.90 -8.31 10.38
N PHE A 314 9.33 -9.26 11.22
CA PHE A 314 8.86 -10.63 11.20
C PHE A 314 7.79 -10.78 12.27
N VAL A 315 6.62 -11.28 11.88
CA VAL A 315 5.64 -11.75 12.86
C VAL A 315 6.27 -12.95 13.58
N HIS A 316 6.90 -12.71 14.74
CA HIS A 316 7.00 -13.75 15.74
C HIS A 316 5.58 -14.01 16.23
N PHE A 317 4.93 -14.99 15.59
CA PHE A 317 3.70 -15.67 16.02
C PHE A 317 2.78 -14.79 16.89
N THR A 318 2.02 -13.88 16.28
CA THR A 318 0.97 -13.15 17.00
C THR A 318 -0.35 -13.91 16.77
N PRO A 319 -0.92 -14.58 17.79
CA PRO A 319 -2.16 -15.32 17.64
C PRO A 319 -3.30 -14.39 17.21
N TRP A 320 -4.05 -14.83 16.21
CA TRP A 320 -5.15 -14.12 15.55
C TRP A 320 -6.30 -13.66 16.48
N GLN A 321 -6.32 -14.15 17.73
CA GLN A 321 -7.43 -13.96 18.67
C GLN A 321 -7.47 -12.59 19.37
N GLU A 322 -6.42 -11.77 19.28
CA GLU A 322 -6.39 -10.42 19.87
C GLU A 322 -6.70 -9.28 18.88
N MET A 323 -7.06 -9.60 17.64
CA MET A 323 -7.23 -8.61 16.56
C MET A 323 -8.69 -8.33 16.16
N VAL A 324 -9.66 -8.97 16.82
CA VAL A 324 -11.09 -8.85 16.49
C VAL A 324 -11.86 -8.36 17.72
N SER A 325 -11.52 -7.18 18.20
CA SER A 325 -12.44 -6.35 19.00
C SER A 325 -11.94 -4.90 19.03
N TRP A 326 -12.60 -4.04 18.26
CA TRP A 326 -12.68 -2.63 18.59
C TRP A 326 -14.17 -2.32 18.74
N ASN A 327 -14.60 -2.15 19.99
CA ASN A 327 -15.76 -1.33 20.34
C ASN A 327 -15.36 0.14 20.25
#